data_AF-A0A0D2IPV5-F1
#
_entry.id   AF-A0A0D2IPV5-F1
#
_cell.length_a   1.000
_cell.length_b   1.000
_cell.length_c   1.000
_cell.angle_alpha   90.00
_cell.angle_beta   90.00
_cell.angle_gamma   90.00
#
_symmetry.space_group_name_H-M   'P 1'
#
loop_
_entity.id
_entity.type
_entity.pdbx_description
1 polymer ?
#
loop_
_entity_poly.entity_id
_entity_poly.type
_entity_poly.pdbx_seq_one_letter_code
_entity_poly.pdbx_strand_id
1 'polypeptide(L)'
;MIVHPDMLKTTAATASTSVAPIPTVIPTPPTYVEAGDVGKRTLWVVVVLMAISSIALYAMAFRVTVQKRLFHILTSFITTVAFLSYFAMATGDGTTFISYTITEQHKKIPDTHREYQREVYWARYVDWTITTPLLLLDLALLAGLSGANILVAVFADVVMILCGLFAAFGQAHDSKKWGWFVWACIAFLVIVYQLAVNGREAVANKDSKTKAFYASIAGYTLIIWVLYPIVWGLAEGGHVINVNSEIIAYAVLDILAKPVFGFWLLFTHDSMSSTSPSLEGFWSQGFGSQGTLRVGDDSEA
;
A
#
# COMPACT_ATOMS: atom_id res chain seq x y z
N MET A 1 68.45 -18.48 31.65
CA MET A 1 68.33 -17.70 32.90
C MET A 1 66.92 -17.94 33.43
N ILE A 2 66.80 -18.89 34.37
CA ILE A 2 65.53 -19.36 34.94
C ILE A 2 65.42 -18.71 36.31
N VAL A 3 64.39 -17.91 36.55
CA VAL A 3 64.19 -17.21 37.83
C VAL A 3 63.39 -18.11 38.76
N HIS A 4 63.93 -18.38 39.95
CA HIS A 4 63.35 -19.29 40.94
C HIS A 4 62.14 -18.66 41.69
N PRO A 5 61.15 -19.48 42.13
CA PRO A 5 59.85 -19.01 42.64
C PRO A 5 59.87 -18.34 44.03
N ASP A 6 61.00 -18.31 44.72
CA ASP A 6 61.09 -17.86 46.13
C ASP A 6 61.50 -16.38 46.30
N MET A 7 61.49 -15.60 45.20
CA MET A 7 61.97 -14.21 45.17
C MET A 7 60.87 -13.13 45.31
N LEU A 8 59.64 -13.50 45.68
CA LEU A 8 58.58 -12.54 45.98
C LEU A 8 57.80 -12.93 47.24
N LYS A 9 58.05 -12.22 48.35
CA LYS A 9 57.19 -12.21 49.54
C LYS A 9 56.74 -10.78 49.85
N THR A 10 55.46 -10.53 49.53
CA THR A 10 54.37 -9.85 50.28
C THR A 10 54.71 -8.51 50.99
N THR A 11 53.95 -7.41 50.81
CA THR A 11 52.64 -7.21 51.46
C THR A 11 51.74 -6.14 50.80
N ALA A 12 50.48 -6.55 50.60
CA ALA A 12 49.19 -5.85 50.64
C ALA A 12 49.09 -4.32 50.43
N ALA A 13 48.26 -3.96 49.46
CA ALA A 13 47.02 -3.21 49.74
C ALA A 13 45.96 -3.62 48.71
N THR A 14 45.13 -4.60 49.04
CA THR A 14 43.84 -4.75 48.37
C THR A 14 43.01 -3.56 48.83
N ALA A 15 42.89 -2.53 48.00
CA ALA A 15 41.77 -1.62 48.14
C ALA A 15 40.51 -2.45 47.86
N SER A 16 39.90 -3.00 48.91
CA SER A 16 38.51 -3.41 48.83
C SER A 16 37.74 -2.11 48.64
N THR A 17 37.41 -1.78 47.40
CA THR A 17 36.38 -0.78 47.14
C THR A 17 35.16 -1.24 47.93
N SER A 18 34.75 -0.50 48.96
CA SER A 18 33.58 -0.81 49.79
C SER A 18 32.26 -0.58 49.05
N VAL A 19 32.34 -0.34 47.74
CA VAL A 19 31.20 -0.20 46.86
C VAL A 19 30.96 -1.59 46.29
N ALA A 20 29.81 -2.17 46.61
CA ALA A 20 29.34 -3.37 45.93
C ALA A 20 29.49 -3.16 44.40
N PRO A 21 29.93 -4.19 43.63
CA PRO A 21 30.01 -4.05 42.19
C PRO A 21 28.64 -3.56 41.70
N ILE A 22 28.63 -2.38 41.07
CA ILE A 22 27.41 -1.84 40.47
C ILE A 22 26.93 -2.94 39.51
N PRO A 23 25.68 -3.43 39.65
CA PRO A 23 25.16 -4.42 38.72
C PRO A 23 25.33 -3.86 37.33
N THR A 24 26.14 -4.52 36.51
CA THR A 24 26.24 -4.16 35.10
C THR A 24 24.87 -4.48 34.51
N VAL A 25 24.06 -3.45 34.29
CA VAL A 25 22.79 -3.59 33.57
C VAL A 25 23.16 -3.88 32.13
N ILE A 26 23.25 -5.17 31.78
CA ILE A 26 23.36 -5.59 30.39
C ILE A 26 21.98 -5.30 29.77
N PRO A 27 21.88 -4.41 28.78
CA PRO A 27 20.61 -4.16 28.10
C PRO A 27 20.08 -5.48 27.55
N THR A 28 18.85 -5.84 27.88
CA THR A 28 18.19 -7.00 27.28
C THR A 28 18.13 -6.77 25.76
N PRO A 29 18.60 -7.72 24.93
CA PRO A 29 18.53 -7.57 23.48
C PRO A 29 17.07 -7.42 23.02
N PRO A 30 16.82 -6.67 21.93
CA PRO A 30 15.47 -6.47 21.44
C PRO A 30 14.85 -7.80 20.98
N THR A 31 13.56 -7.95 21.21
CA THR A 31 12.81 -9.13 20.74
C THR A 31 12.32 -8.89 19.31
N TYR A 32 12.69 -9.77 18.37
CA TYR A 32 12.26 -9.67 16.99
C TYR A 32 10.84 -10.23 16.82
N VAL A 33 9.99 -9.46 16.17
CA VAL A 33 8.61 -9.81 15.81
C VAL A 33 8.55 -9.86 14.29
N GLU A 34 8.80 -11.03 13.74
CA GLU A 34 8.90 -11.29 12.29
C GLU A 34 7.81 -12.26 11.81
N ALA A 35 7.66 -12.38 10.48
CA ALA A 35 6.77 -13.37 9.89
C ALA A 35 7.25 -14.81 10.13
N GLY A 36 6.32 -15.65 10.57
CA GLY A 36 6.51 -17.10 10.62
C GLY A 36 6.23 -17.76 9.28
N ASP A 37 6.32 -19.09 9.24
CA ASP A 37 6.13 -19.89 8.02
C ASP A 37 4.79 -19.64 7.33
N VAL A 38 3.72 -19.42 8.10
CA VAL A 38 2.39 -19.15 7.56
C VAL A 38 2.35 -17.83 6.79
N GLY A 39 2.92 -16.75 7.34
CA GLY A 39 3.03 -15.47 6.66
C GLY A 39 3.88 -15.58 5.39
N LYS A 40 5.06 -16.20 5.49
CA LYS A 40 5.97 -16.41 4.35
C LYS A 40 5.32 -17.21 3.22
N ARG A 41 4.62 -18.31 3.54
CA ARG A 41 3.85 -19.09 2.55
C ARG A 41 2.73 -18.27 1.93
N THR A 42 2.04 -17.46 2.72
CA THR A 42 0.95 -16.59 2.22
C THR A 42 1.47 -15.60 1.18
N LEU A 43 2.62 -14.95 1.43
CA LEU A 43 3.24 -14.05 0.45
C LEU A 43 3.50 -14.76 -0.89
N TRP A 44 4.12 -15.95 -0.87
CA TRP A 44 4.37 -16.74 -2.08
C TRP A 44 3.10 -17.17 -2.81
N VAL A 45 2.03 -17.52 -2.08
CA VAL A 45 0.73 -17.82 -2.69
C VAL A 45 0.20 -16.60 -3.44
N VAL A 46 0.27 -15.41 -2.85
CA VAL A 46 -0.19 -14.18 -3.51
C VAL A 46 0.68 -13.83 -4.71
N VAL A 47 2.00 -14.03 -4.65
CA VAL A 47 2.89 -13.88 -5.82
C VAL A 47 2.35 -14.67 -7.01
N VAL A 48 2.05 -15.96 -6.82
CA VAL A 48 1.54 -16.83 -7.89
C VAL A 48 0.17 -16.35 -8.39
N LEU A 49 -0.74 -16.00 -7.48
CA LEU A 49 -2.07 -15.52 -7.86
C LEU A 49 -2.03 -14.20 -8.64
N MET A 50 -1.18 -13.25 -8.24
CA MET A 50 -1.00 -11.98 -8.95
C MET A 50 -0.34 -12.19 -10.32
N ALA A 51 0.64 -13.09 -10.42
CA ALA A 51 1.27 -13.44 -11.70
C ALA A 51 0.28 -14.06 -12.69
N ILE A 52 -0.51 -15.05 -12.25
CA ILE A 52 -1.54 -15.68 -13.08
C ILE A 52 -2.58 -14.65 -13.51
N SER A 53 -3.02 -13.79 -12.58
CA SER A 53 -3.99 -12.74 -12.87
C SER A 53 -3.47 -11.74 -13.89
N SER A 54 -2.21 -11.29 -13.75
CA SER A 54 -1.57 -10.40 -14.71
C SER A 54 -1.49 -11.01 -16.11
N ILE A 55 -1.05 -12.27 -16.23
CA ILE A 55 -1.01 -12.99 -17.51
C ILE A 55 -2.40 -13.06 -18.14
N ALA A 56 -3.42 -13.40 -17.35
CA ALA A 56 -4.80 -13.49 -17.83
C ALA A 56 -5.35 -12.14 -18.30
N LEU A 57 -5.12 -11.06 -17.55
CA LEU A 57 -5.57 -9.71 -17.90
C LEU A 57 -4.86 -9.19 -19.16
N TYR A 58 -3.55 -9.42 -19.32
CA TYR A 58 -2.85 -9.12 -20.56
C TYR A 58 -3.38 -9.94 -21.74
N ALA A 59 -3.66 -11.24 -21.53
CA ALA A 59 -4.25 -12.09 -22.56
C ALA A 59 -5.64 -11.57 -22.99
N MET A 60 -6.45 -11.04 -22.07
CA MET A 60 -7.69 -10.35 -22.39
C MET A 60 -7.43 -9.05 -23.16
N ALA A 61 -6.44 -8.26 -22.75
CA ALA A 61 -6.07 -7.01 -23.42
C ALA A 61 -5.69 -7.23 -24.89
N PHE A 62 -4.93 -8.27 -25.20
CA PHE A 62 -4.51 -8.58 -26.57
C PHE A 62 -5.66 -8.97 -27.51
N ARG A 63 -6.82 -9.38 -26.97
CA ARG A 63 -8.02 -9.71 -27.74
C ARG A 63 -8.88 -8.50 -28.09
N VAL A 64 -8.57 -7.32 -27.55
CA VAL A 64 -9.34 -6.08 -27.73
C VAL A 64 -8.55 -5.08 -28.56
N THR A 65 -9.24 -4.28 -29.38
CA THR A 65 -8.62 -3.22 -30.20
C THR A 65 -7.99 -2.13 -29.32
N VAL A 66 -6.96 -1.45 -29.82
CA VAL A 66 -6.17 -0.49 -29.04
C VAL A 66 -7.04 0.60 -28.40
N GLN A 67 -8.06 1.09 -29.10
CA GLN A 67 -8.95 2.16 -28.63
C GLN A 67 -9.81 1.76 -27.43
N LYS A 68 -10.04 0.46 -27.21
CA LYS A 68 -10.87 -0.07 -26.12
C LYS A 68 -10.03 -0.70 -24.99
N ARG A 69 -8.71 -0.75 -25.14
CA ARG A 69 -7.80 -1.51 -24.28
C ARG A 69 -7.41 -0.79 -22.99
N LEU A 70 -7.80 0.48 -22.80
CA LEU A 70 -7.35 1.30 -21.68
C LEU A 70 -7.58 0.62 -20.32
N PHE A 71 -8.81 0.20 -20.03
CA PHE A 71 -9.15 -0.50 -18.78
C PHE A 71 -8.37 -1.82 -18.64
N HIS A 72 -8.16 -2.57 -19.73
CA HIS A 72 -7.36 -3.80 -19.69
C HIS A 72 -5.90 -3.53 -19.36
N ILE A 73 -5.31 -2.44 -19.89
CA ILE A 73 -3.93 -2.06 -19.57
C ILE A 73 -3.81 -1.60 -18.11
N LEU A 74 -4.71 -0.75 -17.64
CA LEU A 74 -4.70 -0.25 -16.26
C LEU A 74 -4.79 -1.41 -15.25
N THR A 75 -5.77 -2.30 -15.42
CA THR A 75 -5.94 -3.50 -14.58
C THR A 75 -4.76 -4.49 -14.67
N SER A 76 -4.15 -4.64 -15.85
CA SER A 76 -2.93 -5.46 -16.02
C SER A 76 -1.73 -4.85 -15.30
N PHE A 77 -1.56 -3.52 -15.34
CA PHE A 77 -0.50 -2.83 -14.60
C PHE A 77 -0.69 -2.98 -13.09
N ILE A 78 -1.92 -2.85 -12.59
CA ILE A 78 -2.25 -3.06 -11.18
C ILE A 78 -1.76 -4.43 -10.68
N THR A 79 -2.11 -5.51 -11.39
CA THR A 79 -1.72 -6.87 -10.99
C THR A 79 -0.23 -7.15 -11.22
N THR A 80 0.41 -6.50 -12.19
CA THR A 80 1.86 -6.62 -12.45
C THR A 80 2.67 -5.98 -11.33
N VAL A 81 2.32 -4.76 -10.92
CA VAL A 81 2.99 -4.06 -9.81
C VAL A 81 2.80 -4.84 -8.51
N ALA A 82 1.59 -5.34 -8.26
CA ALA A 82 1.31 -6.18 -7.10
C ALA A 82 2.15 -7.47 -7.11
N PHE A 83 2.26 -8.15 -8.25
CA PHE A 83 3.14 -9.31 -8.40
C PHE A 83 4.58 -8.99 -8.00
N LEU A 84 5.15 -7.90 -8.52
CA LEU A 84 6.53 -7.49 -8.22
C LEU A 84 6.72 -7.13 -6.74
N SER A 85 5.77 -6.42 -6.15
CA SER A 85 5.83 -6.05 -4.73
C SER A 85 5.71 -7.27 -3.81
N TYR A 86 4.76 -8.17 -4.07
CA TYR A 86 4.65 -9.42 -3.34
C TYR A 86 5.89 -10.30 -3.49
N PHE A 87 6.53 -10.29 -4.66
CA PHE A 87 7.80 -10.99 -4.86
C PHE A 87 8.90 -10.39 -3.99
N ALA A 88 9.06 -9.06 -3.99
CA ALA A 88 10.04 -8.37 -3.13
C ALA A 88 9.77 -8.61 -1.63
N MET A 89 8.51 -8.64 -1.21
CA MET A 89 8.15 -8.98 0.18
C MET A 89 8.45 -10.44 0.51
N ALA A 90 8.20 -11.37 -0.41
CA ALA A 90 8.42 -12.80 -0.21
C ALA A 90 9.92 -13.17 -0.18
N THR A 91 10.76 -12.44 -0.91
CA THR A 91 12.23 -12.58 -0.88
C THR A 91 12.88 -11.88 0.31
N GLY A 92 12.18 -10.91 0.93
CA GLY A 92 12.68 -10.11 2.05
C GLY A 92 13.31 -8.77 1.61
N ASP A 93 13.40 -8.49 0.31
CA ASP A 93 13.94 -7.22 -0.21
C ASP A 93 13.01 -6.03 0.08
N GLY A 94 11.72 -6.31 0.30
CA GLY A 94 10.67 -5.33 0.58
C GLY A 94 10.31 -5.14 2.05
N THR A 95 11.16 -5.59 2.98
CA THR A 95 10.90 -5.50 4.43
C THR A 95 11.99 -4.74 5.17
N THR A 96 11.68 -4.26 6.36
CA THR A 96 12.62 -3.63 7.29
C THR A 96 12.14 -3.83 8.73
N PHE A 97 12.99 -3.57 9.72
CA PHE A 97 12.63 -3.65 11.13
C PHE A 97 12.49 -2.27 11.76
N ILE A 98 11.38 -2.03 12.44
CA ILE A 98 11.11 -0.80 13.19
C ILE A 98 11.05 -1.11 14.69
N SER A 99 11.83 -0.37 15.47
CA SER A 99 11.84 -0.48 16.93
C SER A 99 10.59 0.13 17.56
N TYR A 100 10.00 -0.59 18.50
CA TYR A 100 8.94 -0.09 19.37
C TYR A 100 9.12 -0.58 20.81
N THR A 101 8.66 0.21 21.77
CA THR A 101 8.77 -0.13 23.21
C THR A 101 7.38 -0.37 23.78
N ILE A 102 7.20 -1.49 24.46
CA ILE A 102 6.02 -1.72 25.30
C ILE A 102 6.42 -1.47 26.74
N THR A 103 5.66 -0.61 27.41
CA THR A 103 5.78 -0.35 28.85
C THR A 103 4.81 -1.25 29.59
N GLU A 104 5.33 -2.23 30.32
CA GLU A 104 4.55 -3.04 31.25
C GLU A 104 4.38 -2.26 32.55
N GLN A 105 3.16 -1.80 32.80
CA GLN A 105 2.83 -1.08 34.03
C GLN A 105 2.66 -2.06 35.18
N HIS A 106 3.28 -1.76 36.31
CA HIS A 106 3.20 -2.61 37.49
C HIS A 106 2.72 -1.81 38.71
N LYS A 107 1.82 -2.41 39.51
CA LYS A 107 1.17 -1.71 40.64
C LYS A 107 2.09 -1.45 41.84
N LYS A 108 3.18 -2.21 41.96
CA LYS A 108 4.05 -2.24 43.17
C LYS A 108 5.55 -2.23 42.86
N ILE A 109 5.94 -2.27 41.59
CA ILE A 109 7.33 -2.18 41.14
C ILE A 109 7.41 -1.14 40.02
N PRO A 110 8.59 -0.54 39.77
CA PRO A 110 8.77 0.38 38.64
C PRO A 110 8.36 -0.28 37.33
N ASP A 111 7.84 0.53 36.40
CA ASP A 111 7.44 0.06 35.07
C ASP A 111 8.63 -0.57 34.34
N THR A 112 8.37 -1.67 33.65
CA THR A 112 9.38 -2.36 32.85
C THR A 112 9.21 -1.98 31.39
N HIS A 113 10.30 -1.59 30.72
CA HIS A 113 10.29 -1.31 29.29
C HIS A 113 10.92 -2.48 28.54
N ARG A 114 10.22 -3.01 27.53
CA ARG A 114 10.76 -4.02 26.61
C ARG A 114 10.80 -3.46 25.21
N GLU A 115 11.96 -3.55 24.58
CA GLU A 115 12.15 -3.17 23.19
C GLU A 115 11.86 -4.35 22.26
N TYR A 116 11.08 -4.08 21.23
CA TYR A 116 10.72 -5.02 20.18
C TYR A 116 11.12 -4.43 18.83
N GLN A 117 11.56 -5.28 17.92
CA GLN A 117 11.79 -4.93 16.52
C GLN A 117 10.76 -5.63 15.66
N ARG A 118 9.81 -4.87 15.13
CA ARG A 118 8.74 -5.40 14.28
C ARG A 118 9.14 -5.35 12.83
N GLU A 119 8.93 -6.44 12.11
CA GLU A 119 9.03 -6.45 10.66
C GLU A 119 7.90 -5.61 10.04
N VAL A 120 8.28 -4.69 9.15
CA VAL A 120 7.43 -3.78 8.41
C VAL A 120 7.64 -3.99 6.92
N TYR A 121 6.56 -4.14 6.18
CA TYR A 121 6.56 -4.49 4.76
C TYR A 121 6.40 -3.23 3.90
N TRP A 122 7.46 -2.43 3.83
CA TRP A 122 7.43 -1.12 3.16
C TRP A 122 7.12 -1.20 1.66
N ALA A 123 7.43 -2.32 1.00
CA ALA A 123 7.09 -2.55 -0.41
C ALA A 123 5.58 -2.52 -0.69
N ARG A 124 4.70 -2.75 0.31
CA ARG A 124 3.24 -2.57 0.16
C ARG A 124 2.88 -1.13 -0.15
N TYR A 125 3.51 -0.17 0.52
CA TYR A 125 3.23 1.24 0.30
C TYR A 125 3.72 1.71 -1.08
N VAL A 126 4.80 1.12 -1.60
CA VAL A 126 5.24 1.37 -2.97
C VAL A 126 4.24 0.80 -3.98
N ASP A 127 3.76 -0.43 -3.75
CA ASP A 127 2.67 -1.02 -4.54
C ASP A 127 1.45 -0.13 -4.55
N TRP A 128 0.93 0.24 -3.36
CA TRP A 128 -0.28 1.03 -3.25
C TRP A 128 -0.11 2.40 -3.91
N THR A 129 1.02 3.09 -3.71
CA THR A 129 1.29 4.39 -4.34
C THR A 129 1.17 4.37 -5.87
N ILE A 130 1.35 3.20 -6.51
CA ILE A 130 1.20 3.03 -7.95
C ILE A 130 -0.17 2.44 -8.30
N THR A 131 -0.64 1.44 -7.57
CA THR A 131 -1.85 0.68 -7.93
C THR A 131 -3.15 1.36 -7.52
N THR A 132 -3.18 2.10 -6.42
CA THR A 132 -4.39 2.82 -6.00
C THR A 132 -4.71 3.99 -6.93
N PRO A 133 -3.74 4.78 -7.48
CA PRO A 133 -4.06 5.75 -8.52
C PRO A 133 -4.59 5.11 -9.81
N LEU A 134 -4.07 3.95 -10.20
CA LEU A 134 -4.55 3.24 -11.40
C LEU A 134 -5.98 2.71 -11.20
N LEU A 135 -6.30 2.18 -10.00
CA LEU A 135 -7.66 1.77 -9.63
C LEU A 135 -8.62 2.96 -9.62
N LEU A 136 -8.18 4.11 -9.11
CA LEU A 136 -8.98 5.34 -9.16
C LEU A 136 -9.19 5.83 -10.58
N LEU A 137 -8.18 5.71 -11.44
CA LEU A 137 -8.31 6.05 -12.85
C LEU A 137 -9.36 5.16 -13.53
N ASP A 138 -9.36 3.84 -13.29
CA ASP A 138 -10.41 2.94 -13.77
C ASP A 138 -11.82 3.41 -13.33
N LEU A 139 -12.01 3.70 -12.05
CA LEU A 139 -13.31 4.17 -11.54
C LEU A 139 -13.70 5.54 -12.09
N ALA A 140 -12.76 6.46 -12.16
CA ALA A 140 -13.01 7.83 -12.57
C ALA A 140 -13.33 7.92 -14.07
N LEU A 141 -12.63 7.14 -14.91
CA LEU A 141 -12.94 7.02 -16.34
C LEU A 141 -14.29 6.33 -16.55
N LEU A 142 -14.60 5.29 -15.77
CA LEU A 142 -15.91 4.62 -15.82
C LEU A 142 -17.05 5.59 -15.50
N ALA A 143 -16.89 6.42 -14.46
CA ALA A 143 -17.89 7.45 -14.15
C ALA A 143 -17.88 8.62 -15.13
N GLY A 144 -16.77 8.89 -15.82
CA GLY A 144 -16.61 10.04 -16.69
C GLY A 144 -16.32 11.33 -15.92
N LEU A 145 -15.51 11.24 -14.86
CA LEU A 145 -15.05 12.42 -14.11
C LEU A 145 -14.23 13.36 -15.00
N SER A 146 -14.30 14.65 -14.70
CA SER A 146 -13.42 15.65 -15.33
C SER A 146 -11.96 15.41 -14.96
N GLY A 147 -11.03 15.82 -15.83
CA GLY A 147 -9.59 15.71 -15.56
C GLY A 147 -9.16 16.39 -14.25
N ALA A 148 -9.80 17.49 -13.87
CA ALA A 148 -9.54 18.17 -12.59
C ALA A 148 -9.93 17.30 -11.39
N ASN A 149 -11.10 16.65 -11.42
CA ASN A 149 -11.53 15.74 -10.36
C ASN A 149 -10.64 14.49 -10.28
N ILE A 150 -10.19 13.98 -11.44
CA ILE A 150 -9.22 12.88 -11.51
C ILE A 150 -7.91 13.27 -10.85
N LEU A 151 -7.35 14.45 -11.17
CA LEU A 151 -6.11 14.93 -10.57
C LEU A 151 -6.22 15.10 -9.05
N VAL A 152 -7.34 15.65 -8.56
CA VAL A 152 -7.58 15.77 -7.11
C VAL A 152 -7.65 14.38 -6.45
N ALA A 153 -8.36 13.43 -7.05
CA ALA A 153 -8.47 12.07 -6.52
C ALA A 153 -7.11 11.37 -6.46
N VAL A 154 -6.34 11.42 -7.55
CA VAL A 154 -5.00 10.80 -7.63
C VAL A 154 -4.01 11.46 -6.68
N PHE A 155 -4.01 12.79 -6.57
CA PHE A 155 -3.13 13.49 -5.63
C PHE A 155 -3.47 13.15 -4.18
N ALA A 156 -4.76 13.17 -3.82
CA ALA A 156 -5.21 12.78 -2.49
C ALA A 156 -4.84 11.32 -2.17
N ASP A 157 -4.91 10.43 -3.15
CA ASP A 157 -4.51 9.03 -3.02
C ASP A 157 -3.02 8.85 -2.75
N VAL A 158 -2.15 9.51 -3.50
CA VAL A 158 -0.70 9.48 -3.23
C VAL A 158 -0.39 10.05 -1.85
N VAL A 159 -1.04 11.16 -1.46
CA VAL A 159 -0.90 11.73 -0.10
C VAL A 159 -1.34 10.72 0.96
N MET A 160 -2.47 10.04 0.76
CA MET A 160 -2.97 9.02 1.67
C MET A 160 -1.94 7.91 1.90
N ILE A 161 -1.38 7.34 0.82
CA ILE A 161 -0.41 6.24 0.93
C ILE A 161 0.90 6.70 1.57
N LEU A 162 1.44 7.86 1.18
CA LEU A 162 2.69 8.38 1.74
C LEU A 162 2.55 8.75 3.23
N CYS A 163 1.42 9.35 3.63
CA CYS A 163 1.12 9.56 5.04
C CYS A 163 1.03 8.22 5.80
N GLY A 164 0.41 7.19 5.22
CA GLY A 164 0.40 5.83 5.78
C GLY A 164 1.80 5.25 5.95
N LEU A 165 2.68 5.43 4.97
CA LEU A 165 4.08 5.01 5.03
C LEU A 165 4.83 5.72 6.16
N PHE A 166 4.69 7.05 6.28
CA PHE A 166 5.32 7.79 7.38
C PHE A 166 4.77 7.39 8.75
N ALA A 167 3.48 7.03 8.83
CA ALA A 167 2.89 6.49 10.04
C ALA A 167 3.52 5.14 10.41
N ALA A 168 3.72 4.24 9.45
CA ALA A 168 4.34 2.92 9.65
C ALA A 168 5.79 3.00 10.14
N PHE A 169 6.56 3.97 9.64
CA PHE A 169 7.93 4.21 10.07
C PHE A 169 8.04 5.04 11.36
N GLY A 170 6.90 5.49 11.92
CA GLY A 170 6.86 6.25 13.16
C GLY A 170 7.27 5.40 14.37
N GLN A 171 8.29 5.86 15.11
CA GLN A 171 8.76 5.18 16.33
C GLN A 171 7.72 5.23 17.47
N ALA A 172 7.76 4.26 18.39
CA ALA A 172 6.75 4.05 19.42
C ALA A 172 6.49 5.22 20.38
N HIS A 173 7.53 6.00 20.68
CA HIS A 173 7.42 7.15 21.59
C HIS A 173 6.89 8.40 20.92
N ASP A 174 6.63 8.35 19.60
CA ASP A 174 6.27 9.53 18.80
C ASP A 174 4.76 9.54 18.53
N SER A 175 4.03 10.42 19.24
CA SER A 175 2.62 10.75 18.97
C SER A 175 2.37 11.18 17.52
N LYS A 176 3.45 11.52 16.79
CA LYS A 176 3.46 11.84 15.36
C LYS A 176 2.94 10.71 14.46
N LYS A 177 3.10 9.42 14.82
CA LYS A 177 2.59 8.32 13.97
C LYS A 177 1.08 8.41 13.74
N TRP A 178 0.34 8.76 14.80
CA TRP A 178 -1.10 8.92 14.75
C TRP A 178 -1.50 10.22 14.05
N GLY A 179 -0.65 11.25 14.09
CA GLY A 179 -0.82 12.46 13.27
C GLY A 179 -0.77 12.14 11.78
N TRP A 180 0.23 11.39 11.33
CA TRP A 180 0.32 10.93 9.93
C TRP A 180 -0.86 10.04 9.53
N PHE A 181 -1.29 9.13 10.40
CA PHE A 181 -2.47 8.32 10.18
C PHE A 181 -3.75 9.16 10.01
N VAL A 182 -3.95 10.21 10.82
CA VAL A 182 -5.08 11.13 10.68
C VAL A 182 -5.04 11.86 9.34
N TRP A 183 -3.88 12.34 8.90
CA TRP A 183 -3.73 12.96 7.57
C TRP A 183 -4.03 11.97 6.44
N ALA A 184 -3.63 10.71 6.57
CA ALA A 184 -4.00 9.66 5.62
C ALA A 184 -5.52 9.47 5.56
N CYS A 185 -6.21 9.43 6.71
CA CYS A 185 -7.67 9.34 6.78
C CYS A 185 -8.38 10.55 6.16
N ILE A 186 -7.87 11.77 6.38
CA ILE A 186 -8.42 12.98 5.75
C ILE A 186 -8.28 12.90 4.23
N ALA A 187 -7.11 12.49 3.73
CA ALA A 187 -6.88 12.30 2.30
C ALA A 187 -7.81 11.22 1.71
N PHE A 188 -8.04 10.13 2.44
CA PHE A 188 -9.03 9.11 2.07
C PHE A 188 -10.45 9.68 1.94
N LEU A 189 -10.87 10.57 2.85
CA LEU A 189 -12.19 11.23 2.74
C LEU A 189 -12.32 12.10 1.49
N VAL A 190 -11.23 12.70 1.01
CA VAL A 190 -11.23 13.42 -0.28
C VAL A 190 -11.49 12.45 -1.43
N ILE A 191 -10.87 11.26 -1.42
CA ILE A 191 -11.13 10.22 -2.42
C ILE A 191 -12.59 9.76 -2.38
N VAL A 192 -13.12 9.52 -1.17
CA VAL A 192 -14.54 9.17 -0.97
C VAL A 192 -15.45 10.25 -1.56
N TYR A 193 -15.16 11.54 -1.32
CA TYR A 193 -15.92 12.63 -1.91
C TYR A 193 -15.89 12.61 -3.45
N GLN A 194 -14.71 12.42 -4.05
CA GLN A 194 -14.57 12.36 -5.50
C GLN A 194 -15.36 11.19 -6.10
N LEU A 195 -15.33 10.00 -5.51
CA LEU A 195 -16.03 8.84 -6.04
C LEU A 195 -17.54 8.85 -5.74
N ALA A 196 -17.92 9.15 -4.49
CA ALA A 196 -19.28 9.03 -4.01
C ALA A 196 -20.16 10.24 -4.33
N VAL A 197 -19.59 11.44 -4.45
CA VAL A 197 -20.33 12.66 -4.81
C VAL A 197 -20.13 12.98 -6.28
N ASN A 198 -18.92 13.39 -6.66
CA ASN A 198 -18.63 13.84 -8.03
C ASN A 198 -18.83 12.71 -9.05
N GLY A 199 -18.44 11.48 -8.71
CA GLY A 199 -18.66 10.33 -9.58
C GLY A 199 -20.13 9.95 -9.74
N ARG A 200 -20.95 10.08 -8.68
CA ARG A 200 -22.41 9.86 -8.79
C ARG A 200 -23.08 10.93 -9.65
N GLU A 201 -22.65 12.19 -9.54
CA GLU A 201 -23.11 13.28 -10.40
C GLU A 201 -22.68 13.06 -11.86
N ALA A 202 -21.45 12.63 -12.10
CA ALA A 202 -20.93 12.36 -13.46
C ALA A 202 -21.72 11.26 -14.18
N VAL A 203 -22.17 10.22 -13.45
CA VAL A 203 -23.01 9.16 -14.04
C VAL A 203 -24.49 9.51 -14.10
N ALA A 204 -24.94 10.64 -13.54
CA ALA A 204 -26.37 10.98 -13.41
C ALA A 204 -27.10 11.08 -14.75
N ASN A 205 -26.39 11.39 -15.85
CA ASN A 205 -26.95 11.47 -17.19
C ASN A 205 -26.69 10.20 -18.05
N LYS A 206 -26.01 9.19 -17.51
CA LYS A 206 -25.78 7.91 -18.21
C LYS A 206 -26.99 6.98 -18.11
N ASP A 207 -26.98 5.88 -18.86
CA ASP A 207 -28.02 4.86 -18.81
C ASP A 207 -28.08 4.17 -17.42
N SER A 208 -29.21 3.52 -17.13
CA SER A 208 -29.44 2.88 -15.82
C SER A 208 -28.46 1.76 -15.51
N LYS A 209 -27.98 1.02 -16.52
CA LYS A 209 -27.01 -0.08 -16.36
C LYS A 209 -25.65 0.48 -15.94
N THR A 210 -25.16 1.53 -16.61
CA THR A 210 -23.89 2.18 -16.24
C THR A 210 -23.94 2.80 -14.84
N LYS A 211 -25.05 3.46 -14.47
CA LYS A 211 -25.24 4.00 -13.11
C LYS A 211 -25.17 2.93 -12.03
N ALA A 212 -25.92 1.84 -12.23
CA ALA A 212 -25.96 0.72 -11.29
C ALA A 212 -24.60 0.04 -11.16
N PHE A 213 -23.91 -0.15 -12.29
CA PHE A 213 -22.59 -0.75 -12.28
C PHE A 213 -21.55 0.14 -11.57
N TYR A 214 -21.49 1.43 -11.89
CA TYR A 214 -20.59 2.37 -11.20
C TYR A 214 -20.85 2.39 -9.69
N ALA A 215 -22.11 2.51 -9.27
CA ALA A 215 -22.47 2.50 -7.85
C ALA A 215 -22.01 1.21 -7.16
N SER A 216 -22.15 0.06 -7.83
CA SER A 216 -21.75 -1.24 -7.28
C SER A 216 -20.24 -1.36 -7.13
N ILE A 217 -19.49 -1.04 -8.18
CA ILE A 217 -18.03 -1.24 -8.20
C ILE A 217 -17.29 -0.17 -7.39
N ALA A 218 -17.75 1.08 -7.40
CA ALA A 218 -17.22 2.13 -6.54
C ALA A 218 -17.54 1.86 -5.06
N GLY A 219 -18.78 1.44 -4.75
CA GLY A 219 -19.17 1.06 -3.40
C GLY A 219 -18.35 -0.12 -2.86
N TYR A 220 -18.18 -1.17 -3.67
CA TYR A 220 -17.30 -2.30 -3.36
C TYR A 220 -15.88 -1.85 -3.03
N THR A 221 -15.30 -0.98 -3.86
CA THR A 221 -13.94 -0.48 -3.68
C THR A 221 -13.81 0.30 -2.37
N LEU A 222 -14.73 1.23 -2.10
CA LEU A 222 -14.70 2.03 -0.87
C LEU A 222 -14.85 1.17 0.39
N ILE A 223 -15.72 0.15 0.37
CA ILE A 223 -15.89 -0.78 1.50
C ILE A 223 -14.59 -1.53 1.78
N ILE A 224 -13.95 -2.06 0.73
CA ILE A 224 -12.67 -2.76 0.89
C ILE A 224 -11.57 -1.81 1.36
N TRP A 225 -11.50 -0.60 0.81
CA TRP A 225 -10.48 0.38 1.16
C TRP A 225 -10.56 0.83 2.62
N VAL A 226 -11.76 0.90 3.22
CA VAL A 226 -11.95 1.17 4.66
C VAL A 226 -11.29 0.09 5.54
N LEU A 227 -11.17 -1.15 5.06
CA LEU A 227 -10.56 -2.22 5.85
C LEU A 227 -9.04 -2.06 5.98
N TYR A 228 -8.36 -1.44 5.01
CA TYR A 228 -6.90 -1.23 5.06
C TYR A 228 -6.43 -0.39 6.28
N PRO A 229 -6.99 0.80 6.56
CA PRO A 229 -6.61 1.57 7.75
C PRO A 229 -7.02 0.88 9.06
N ILE A 230 -8.05 0.02 9.05
CA ILE A 230 -8.42 -0.79 10.22
C ILE A 230 -7.33 -1.83 10.49
N VAL A 231 -6.90 -2.57 9.46
CA VAL A 231 -5.78 -3.52 9.59
C VAL A 231 -4.52 -2.79 10.05
N TRP A 232 -4.23 -1.62 9.49
CA TRP A 232 -3.08 -0.81 9.88
C TRP A 232 -3.13 -0.43 11.36
N GLY A 233 -4.29 0.06 11.83
CA GLY A 233 -4.49 0.45 13.23
C GLY A 233 -4.34 -0.72 14.20
N LEU A 234 -4.71 -1.94 13.80
CA LEU A 234 -4.54 -3.15 14.60
C LEU A 234 -3.11 -3.72 14.53
N ALA A 235 -2.42 -3.55 13.39
CA ALA A 235 -1.09 -4.08 13.13
C ALA A 235 0.01 -3.09 13.54
N GLU A 236 0.41 -2.20 12.64
CA GLU A 236 1.55 -1.30 12.80
C GLU A 236 1.26 -0.13 13.75
N GLY A 237 0.00 0.31 13.82
CA GLY A 237 -0.41 1.40 14.71
C GLY A 237 -0.46 0.95 16.17
N GLY A 238 -1.26 -0.09 16.46
CA GLY A 238 -1.59 -0.55 17.81
C GLY A 238 -0.84 -1.78 18.29
N HIS A 239 -0.09 -2.48 17.42
CA HIS A 239 0.62 -3.72 17.75
C HIS A 239 -0.26 -4.81 18.40
N VAL A 240 -1.54 -4.86 18.01
CA VAL A 240 -2.55 -5.79 18.57
C VAL A 240 -2.46 -7.16 17.89
N ILE A 241 -2.23 -7.19 16.57
CA ILE A 241 -2.12 -8.43 15.79
C ILE A 241 -0.68 -8.72 15.39
N ASN A 242 -0.34 -10.02 15.30
CA ASN A 242 0.98 -10.46 14.87
C ASN A 242 1.19 -10.26 13.36
N VAL A 243 2.45 -10.34 12.92
CA VAL A 243 2.87 -10.11 11.53
C VAL A 243 2.22 -11.10 10.55
N ASN A 244 1.99 -12.36 10.96
CA ASN A 244 1.31 -13.34 10.10
C ASN A 244 -0.14 -12.93 9.80
N SER A 245 -0.89 -12.52 10.82
CA SER A 245 -2.28 -12.09 10.69
C SER A 245 -2.38 -10.83 9.83
N GLU A 246 -1.45 -9.89 9.98
CA GLU A 246 -1.35 -8.71 9.13
C GLU A 246 -1.12 -9.09 7.65
N ILE A 247 -0.14 -9.95 7.37
CA ILE A 247 0.14 -10.43 6.01
C ILE A 247 -1.10 -11.08 5.40
N ILE A 248 -1.78 -11.95 6.14
CA ILE A 248 -2.99 -12.64 5.65
C ILE A 248 -4.11 -11.63 5.40
N ALA A 249 -4.31 -10.66 6.29
CA ALA A 249 -5.35 -9.65 6.12
C ALA A 249 -5.11 -8.82 4.86
N TYR A 250 -3.91 -8.27 4.66
CA TYR A 250 -3.59 -7.51 3.45
C TYR A 250 -3.60 -8.38 2.19
N ALA A 251 -3.14 -9.64 2.25
CA ALA A 251 -3.22 -10.57 1.14
C ALA A 251 -4.66 -10.78 0.64
N VAL A 252 -5.60 -11.00 1.56
CA VAL A 252 -7.03 -11.13 1.22
C VAL A 252 -7.56 -9.83 0.62
N LEU A 253 -7.26 -8.69 1.26
CA LEU A 253 -7.72 -7.40 0.76
C LEU A 253 -7.17 -7.07 -0.62
N ASP A 254 -5.90 -7.39 -0.90
CA ASP A 254 -5.27 -7.13 -2.19
C ASP A 254 -5.83 -8.04 -3.29
N ILE A 255 -6.09 -9.32 -3.01
CA ILE A 255 -6.76 -10.21 -3.98
C ILE A 255 -8.15 -9.68 -4.35
N LEU A 256 -8.90 -9.18 -3.36
CA LEU A 256 -10.22 -8.59 -3.61
C LEU A 256 -10.11 -7.26 -4.38
N ALA A 257 -9.24 -6.36 -3.94
CA ALA A 257 -9.10 -5.02 -4.50
C ALA A 257 -8.44 -4.97 -5.88
N LYS A 258 -7.63 -5.97 -6.25
CA LYS A 258 -6.83 -5.95 -7.47
C LYS A 258 -7.35 -6.94 -8.53
N PRO A 259 -7.09 -8.26 -8.46
CA PRO A 259 -7.55 -9.16 -9.51
C PRO A 259 -9.07 -9.33 -9.53
N VAL A 260 -9.75 -9.50 -8.38
CA VAL A 260 -11.22 -9.67 -8.37
C VAL A 260 -11.92 -8.41 -8.91
N PHE A 261 -11.50 -7.23 -8.44
CA PHE A 261 -11.91 -5.96 -9.01
C PHE A 261 -11.66 -5.90 -10.52
N GLY A 262 -10.44 -6.18 -10.97
CA GLY A 262 -10.04 -6.06 -12.37
C GLY A 262 -10.85 -6.98 -13.29
N PHE A 263 -11.01 -8.26 -12.92
CA PHE A 263 -11.85 -9.18 -13.67
C PHE A 263 -13.31 -8.73 -13.71
N TRP A 264 -13.88 -8.30 -12.57
CA TRP A 264 -15.25 -7.82 -12.53
C TRP A 264 -15.45 -6.56 -13.38
N LEU A 265 -14.50 -5.62 -13.32
CA LEU A 265 -14.49 -4.42 -14.14
C LEU A 265 -14.53 -4.79 -15.63
N LEU A 266 -13.58 -5.59 -16.09
CA LEU A 266 -13.44 -5.91 -17.51
C LEU A 266 -14.60 -6.74 -18.04
N PHE A 267 -15.06 -7.78 -17.33
CA PHE A 267 -16.18 -8.59 -17.78
C PHE A 267 -17.47 -7.77 -17.93
N THR A 268 -17.71 -6.85 -16.99
CA THR A 268 -18.91 -6.02 -17.06
C THR A 268 -18.76 -4.91 -18.10
N HIS A 269 -17.60 -4.24 -18.15
CA HIS A 269 -17.31 -3.20 -19.14
C HIS A 269 -17.40 -3.74 -20.57
N ASP A 270 -16.78 -4.88 -20.86
CA ASP A 270 -16.79 -5.46 -22.20
C ASP A 270 -18.21 -5.86 -22.63
N SER A 271 -19.05 -6.32 -21.69
CA SER A 271 -20.48 -6.60 -21.93
C SER A 271 -21.35 -5.35 -22.19
N MET A 272 -20.88 -4.16 -21.80
CA MET A 272 -21.58 -2.88 -21.98
C MET A 272 -21.03 -2.06 -23.16
N SER A 273 -19.78 -2.33 -23.56
CA SER A 273 -19.02 -1.56 -24.56
C SER A 273 -19.55 -1.61 -26.00
N SER A 274 -20.64 -2.33 -26.24
CA SER A 274 -21.44 -2.25 -27.48
C SER A 274 -22.07 -0.86 -27.68
N THR A 275 -22.10 -0.02 -26.63
CA THR A 275 -22.80 1.28 -26.64
C THR A 275 -21.92 2.46 -26.17
N SER A 276 -20.64 2.25 -25.84
CA SER A 276 -19.78 3.35 -25.35
C SER A 276 -19.16 4.15 -26.50
N PRO A 277 -19.36 5.48 -26.56
CA PRO A 277 -18.57 6.36 -27.41
C PRO A 277 -17.10 6.17 -27.07
N SER A 278 -16.23 6.10 -28.07
CA SER A 278 -14.78 6.12 -27.88
C SER A 278 -14.44 7.26 -26.92
N LEU A 279 -13.68 6.99 -25.84
CA LEU A 279 -13.02 8.05 -25.10
C LEU A 279 -12.33 8.92 -26.15
N GLU A 280 -12.88 10.13 -26.33
CA GLU A 280 -12.59 11.02 -27.44
C GLU A 280 -11.08 11.13 -27.63
N GLY A 281 -10.67 11.28 -28.89
CA GLY A 281 -9.29 11.17 -29.38
C GLY A 281 -8.19 11.71 -28.49
N PHE A 282 -8.43 12.65 -27.57
CA PHE A 282 -7.50 13.10 -26.53
C PHE A 282 -6.61 12.00 -25.91
N TRP A 283 -7.17 10.89 -25.40
CA TRP A 283 -6.35 9.85 -24.76
C TRP A 283 -5.59 8.95 -25.74
N SER A 284 -6.02 8.90 -27.01
CA SER A 284 -5.41 8.06 -28.05
C SER A 284 -4.56 8.83 -29.08
N GLN A 285 -4.75 10.14 -29.18
CA GLN A 285 -4.21 11.07 -30.18
C GLN A 285 -3.53 12.30 -29.54
N GLY A 286 -3.64 12.49 -28.21
CA GLY A 286 -3.11 13.68 -27.51
C GLY A 286 -3.91 14.95 -27.78
N PHE A 287 -3.43 16.10 -27.27
CA PHE A 287 -3.90 17.41 -27.74
C PHE A 287 -3.62 17.48 -29.25
N GLY A 288 -4.66 17.50 -30.07
CA GLY A 288 -4.52 17.46 -31.53
C GLY A 288 -3.71 18.65 -32.05
N SER A 289 -2.44 18.43 -32.38
CA SER A 289 -1.64 19.31 -33.25
C SER A 289 -0.34 18.69 -33.79
N GLN A 290 -0.27 17.38 -34.02
CA GLN A 290 0.76 16.86 -34.94
C GLN A 290 0.16 16.59 -36.32
N GLY A 291 0.14 17.64 -37.15
CA GLY A 291 0.43 17.46 -38.57
C GLY A 291 -0.70 17.47 -39.60
N THR A 292 -1.84 18.14 -39.37
CA THR A 292 -2.66 18.60 -40.50
C THR A 292 -2.62 20.12 -40.57
N LEU A 293 -1.58 20.61 -41.28
CA LEU A 293 -1.67 21.87 -42.00
C LEU A 293 -2.97 21.81 -42.82
N ARG A 294 -3.97 22.60 -42.46
CA ARG A 294 -4.94 23.07 -43.45
C ARG A 294 -4.19 24.13 -44.25
N VAL A 295 -3.63 23.72 -45.38
CA VAL A 295 -3.31 24.65 -46.46
C VAL A 295 -4.62 25.36 -46.76
N GLY A 296 -4.63 26.69 -46.61
CA GLY A 296 -5.80 27.50 -46.88
C GLY A 296 -6.24 27.29 -48.32
N ASP A 297 -7.53 27.01 -48.51
CA ASP A 297 -8.20 27.41 -49.74
C ASP A 297 -8.48 28.92 -49.63
N ASP A 298 -7.41 29.71 -49.72
CA ASP A 298 -7.52 31.10 -50.14
C ASP A 298 -7.45 31.12 -51.66
N SER A 299 -8.61 30.94 -52.28
CA SER A 299 -8.87 31.51 -53.60
C SER A 299 -10.36 31.83 -53.74
N GLU A 300 -10.73 33.02 -53.28
CA GLU A 300 -11.82 33.77 -53.90
C GLU A 300 -11.38 34.22 -55.29
N ALA A 301 -12.13 33.82 -56.32
CA ALA A 301 -12.42 34.58 -57.54
C ALA A 301 -13.52 33.87 -58.34
#